data_AF-A0A930LEP1-F1
#
_entry.id   AF-A0A930LEP1-F1
#
_cell.length_a   1.000
_cell.length_b   1.000
_cell.length_c   1.000
_cell.angle_alpha   90.00
_cell.angle_beta   90.00
_cell.angle_gamma   90.00
#
_symmetry.space_group_name_H-M   'P 1'
#
loop_
_entity.id
_entity.type
_entity.pdbx_description
1 polymer ?
#
loop_
_entity_poly.entity_id
_entity_poly.type
_entity_poly.pdbx_seq_one_letter_code
_entity_poly.pdbx_strand_id
1 'polypeptide(L)'
;MSAFFKQPSRSRLLGTLGTLAVSALVLSACATENPSSDSSSSASASASVSASGHASSAQSSSTSPQVSEHGTAEASSEASGDASPKADAEATSSDGQKLEEIYTGSEEMKKASSVPVDTEEVKKTTELVNSYENILTKIKAAPSAAPSPERTADPSSDEEAEQQNVEQARAVLDDETIRSIEAVAVDSAAAEFAVQASEYALAGWHYEGSSTVVGNPRMAETQYKGQPARMLEVCMDSSSVKIYDENNQPVKDDNSPKRSLNIYTLVQVDGQWKIATHDFPNNPDC
;
A
#
# COMPACT_ATOMS: atom_id res chain seq x y z
N MET A 1 -51.92 -25.21 -19.99
CA MET A 1 -52.83 -24.46 -20.90
C MET A 1 -52.83 -23.03 -20.39
N SER A 2 -52.35 -21.99 -21.06
CA SER A 2 -52.01 -21.78 -22.47
C SER A 2 -50.87 -20.75 -22.57
N ALA A 3 -50.06 -20.92 -23.61
CA ALA A 3 -48.94 -20.07 -23.98
C ALA A 3 -49.39 -18.70 -24.51
N PHE A 4 -48.58 -17.66 -24.27
CA PHE A 4 -48.59 -16.44 -25.09
C PHE A 4 -47.23 -16.20 -25.74
N PHE A 5 -47.31 -15.79 -26.99
CA PHE A 5 -46.31 -15.88 -28.04
C PHE A 5 -45.22 -14.80 -27.96
N LYS A 6 -44.04 -15.24 -28.42
CA LYS A 6 -42.83 -14.49 -28.76
C LYS A 6 -43.04 -13.66 -30.04
N GLN A 7 -42.59 -12.41 -30.06
CA GLN A 7 -42.24 -11.69 -31.29
C GLN A 7 -40.81 -11.12 -31.18
N PRO A 8 -39.93 -11.34 -32.16
CA PRO A 8 -38.65 -10.67 -32.28
C PRO A 8 -38.75 -9.48 -33.24
N SER A 9 -38.22 -8.32 -32.85
CA SER A 9 -37.98 -7.21 -33.78
C SER A 9 -36.51 -7.22 -34.22
N ARG A 10 -36.31 -7.15 -35.54
CA ARG A 10 -35.04 -7.30 -36.25
C ARG A 10 -34.91 -6.11 -37.21
N SER A 11 -33.92 -5.25 -37.02
CA SER A 11 -33.34 -4.32 -38.02
C SER A 11 -32.30 -3.44 -37.32
N ARG A 12 -31.16 -3.03 -37.89
CA ARG A 12 -30.49 -3.24 -39.18
C ARG A 12 -29.05 -2.75 -38.95
N LEU A 13 -28.08 -3.44 -39.55
CA LEU A 13 -26.70 -2.96 -39.70
C LEU A 13 -26.65 -1.69 -40.57
N LEU A 14 -25.79 -0.75 -40.19
CA LEU A 14 -25.01 0.20 -40.99
C LEU A 14 -23.91 0.69 -40.01
N GLY A 15 -22.61 0.49 -40.17
CA GLY A 15 -21.83 0.35 -41.40
C GLY A 15 -21.18 1.68 -41.75
N THR A 16 -20.21 2.15 -40.94
CA THR A 16 -19.30 3.24 -41.34
C THR A 16 -17.87 2.90 -40.92
N LEU A 17 -17.07 2.50 -41.91
CA LEU A 17 -15.62 2.55 -41.88
C LEU A 17 -15.18 4.02 -41.76
N GLY A 18 -14.33 4.32 -40.78
CA GLY A 18 -13.62 5.59 -40.63
C GLY A 18 -12.13 5.32 -40.52
N THR A 19 -11.39 5.84 -41.49
CA THR A 19 -10.00 5.62 -41.86
C THR A 19 -8.95 5.93 -40.78
N LEU A 20 -7.95 5.05 -40.71
CA LEU A 20 -6.62 5.26 -40.13
C LEU A 20 -5.92 6.46 -40.77
N ALA A 21 -5.43 7.38 -39.94
CA ALA A 21 -4.40 8.34 -40.33
C ALA A 21 -3.20 8.16 -39.38
N VAL A 22 -2.19 7.43 -39.87
CA VAL A 22 -0.86 7.34 -39.27
C VAL A 22 -0.10 8.58 -39.70
N SER A 23 0.16 9.50 -38.78
CA SER A 23 1.11 10.60 -38.99
C SER A 23 2.36 10.32 -38.17
N ALA A 24 3.40 9.85 -38.86
CA ALA A 24 4.75 9.84 -38.36
C ALA A 24 5.27 11.28 -38.28
N LEU A 25 5.77 11.68 -37.11
CA LEU A 25 6.55 12.90 -36.94
C LEU A 25 7.91 12.53 -36.32
N VAL A 26 8.89 13.26 -36.81
CA VAL A 26 10.28 12.87 -37.01
C VAL A 26 11.12 13.25 -35.79
N LEU A 27 11.95 12.31 -35.34
CA LEU A 27 13.05 12.55 -34.41
C LEU A 27 14.01 13.59 -34.99
N SER A 28 14.23 14.68 -34.25
CA SER A 28 15.37 15.58 -34.45
C SER A 28 16.09 15.73 -33.13
N ALA A 29 17.23 15.05 -33.05
CA ALA A 29 18.26 15.28 -32.07
C ALA A 29 18.95 16.62 -32.35
N CYS A 30 19.17 17.42 -31.32
CA CYS A 30 20.26 18.38 -31.26
C CYS A 30 20.89 18.28 -29.87
N ALA A 31 22.02 17.57 -29.81
CA ALA A 31 22.99 17.69 -28.74
C ALA A 31 23.67 19.07 -28.85
N THR A 32 23.93 19.71 -27.72
CA THR A 32 24.96 20.74 -27.62
C THR A 32 25.66 20.57 -26.27
N GLU A 33 26.70 19.75 -26.33
CA GLU A 33 27.91 19.78 -25.52
C GLU A 33 28.51 21.21 -25.43
N ASN A 34 29.01 21.64 -24.26
CA ASN A 34 30.44 21.72 -23.90
C ASN A 34 30.68 22.47 -22.54
N PRO A 35 31.91 22.60 -21.99
CA PRO A 35 32.28 21.94 -20.73
C PRO A 35 32.97 22.90 -19.71
N SER A 36 33.44 22.36 -18.59
CA SER A 36 34.65 22.79 -17.83
C SER A 36 34.95 21.69 -16.79
N SER A 37 36.04 20.92 -16.92
CA SER A 37 37.38 21.20 -16.34
C SER A 37 37.31 21.37 -14.81
N ASP A 38 38.06 20.68 -13.98
CA ASP A 38 39.33 19.98 -14.19
C ASP A 38 39.70 19.21 -12.91
N SER A 39 40.50 18.13 -13.08
CA SER A 39 41.60 17.73 -12.18
C SER A 39 41.26 17.20 -10.76
N SER A 40 41.86 16.14 -10.21
CA SER A 40 43.17 15.53 -10.44
C SER A 40 43.29 14.14 -9.77
N SER A 41 43.95 13.23 -10.50
CA SER A 41 45.08 12.40 -10.05
C SER A 41 44.88 11.38 -8.91
N SER A 42 44.93 10.08 -9.25
CA SER A 42 46.10 9.18 -9.09
C SER A 42 45.87 8.21 -7.91
N ALA A 43 46.28 6.94 -7.89
CA ALA A 43 47.18 6.15 -8.72
C ALA A 43 46.80 4.67 -8.62
N SER A 44 47.30 3.91 -9.59
CA SER A 44 47.27 2.45 -9.72
C SER A 44 47.92 1.72 -8.54
N ALA A 45 47.52 0.47 -8.28
CA ALA A 45 48.33 -0.72 -8.58
C ALA A 45 47.96 -1.95 -7.74
N SER A 46 47.97 -3.08 -8.45
CA SER A 46 47.79 -4.47 -8.06
C SER A 46 48.75 -4.95 -6.96
N ALA A 47 48.35 -5.97 -6.19
CA ALA A 47 48.91 -7.32 -6.27
C ALA A 47 48.56 -8.20 -5.04
N SER A 48 48.28 -9.46 -5.38
CA SER A 48 48.09 -10.70 -4.63
C SER A 48 49.26 -11.15 -3.74
N VAL A 49 49.01 -11.90 -2.65
CA VAL A 49 49.23 -13.37 -2.47
C VAL A 49 49.42 -13.81 -0.99
N SER A 50 48.96 -15.04 -0.71
CA SER A 50 49.43 -16.02 0.31
C SER A 50 49.11 -15.77 1.80
N ALA A 51 48.34 -16.58 2.53
CA ALA A 51 48.33 -18.05 2.80
C ALA A 51 49.23 -18.51 3.96
N SER A 52 48.65 -19.43 4.77
CA SER A 52 49.21 -20.27 5.87
C SER A 52 49.14 -19.65 7.27
N GLY A 53 48.69 -20.31 8.35
CA GLY A 53 48.27 -21.69 8.61
C GLY A 53 48.34 -21.98 10.13
N HIS A 54 47.75 -23.12 10.55
CA HIS A 54 47.76 -23.78 11.88
C HIS A 54 46.70 -23.30 12.90
N ALA A 55 45.68 -24.10 13.28
CA ALA A 55 45.68 -25.34 14.12
C ALA A 55 46.20 -25.04 15.54
N SER A 56 45.55 -25.33 16.68
CA SER A 56 44.62 -26.40 17.05
C SER A 56 44.06 -26.16 18.48
N SER A 57 42.87 -26.74 18.75
CA SER A 57 42.46 -27.46 19.98
C SER A 57 42.21 -26.78 21.36
N ALA A 58 40.96 -27.00 21.81
CA ALA A 58 40.55 -27.64 23.09
C ALA A 58 40.12 -26.81 24.32
N GLN A 59 38.87 -27.15 24.73
CA GLN A 59 38.31 -27.34 26.08
C GLN A 59 38.10 -26.18 27.07
N SER A 60 36.79 -25.96 27.32
CA SER A 60 36.09 -25.98 28.62
C SER A 60 36.64 -25.19 29.81
N SER A 61 35.84 -24.26 30.35
CA SER A 61 35.05 -24.47 31.59
C SER A 61 34.53 -23.15 32.18
N SER A 62 33.38 -23.28 32.84
CA SER A 62 32.67 -22.38 33.75
C SER A 62 33.48 -21.33 34.52
N THR A 63 32.90 -20.14 34.70
CA THR A 63 32.65 -19.53 36.04
C THR A 63 31.94 -18.17 35.92
N SER A 64 30.88 -17.99 36.71
CA SER A 64 30.26 -16.70 37.02
C SER A 64 31.23 -15.79 37.77
N PRO A 65 30.93 -14.47 37.82
CA PRO A 65 30.91 -13.84 39.14
C PRO A 65 29.65 -12.99 39.36
N GLN A 66 29.15 -13.09 40.59
CA GLN A 66 28.31 -12.08 41.24
C GLN A 66 29.10 -10.79 41.47
N VAL A 67 28.43 -9.64 41.42
CA VAL A 67 28.85 -8.44 42.17
C VAL A 67 27.61 -7.80 42.81
N SER A 68 27.81 -7.42 44.06
CA SER A 68 26.87 -7.01 45.09
C SER A 68 26.25 -5.62 44.92
N GLU A 69 25.15 -5.46 45.66
CA GLU A 69 24.49 -4.24 46.09
C GLU A 69 25.44 -3.24 46.80
N HIS A 70 25.25 -1.94 46.58
CA HIS A 70 24.82 -0.93 47.57
C HIS A 70 25.08 0.50 47.05
N GLY A 71 24.09 1.38 47.08
CA GLY A 71 24.26 2.80 46.74
C GLY A 71 22.96 3.55 46.49
N THR A 72 22.16 3.75 47.54
CA THR A 72 21.00 4.64 47.58
C THR A 72 21.41 6.11 47.43
N ALA A 73 20.77 6.82 46.50
CA ALA A 73 20.54 8.26 46.60
C ALA A 73 19.28 8.61 45.79
N GLU A 74 18.27 9.07 46.51
CA GLU A 74 16.99 9.55 45.99
C GLU A 74 17.16 10.79 45.11
N ALA A 75 16.52 10.78 43.95
CA ALA A 75 16.08 11.99 43.28
C ALA A 75 14.69 11.71 42.70
N SER A 76 13.68 12.14 43.45
CA SER A 76 12.28 12.15 43.04
C SER A 76 12.12 12.85 41.70
N SER A 77 11.65 12.10 40.71
CA SER A 77 10.94 12.65 39.55
C SER A 77 9.68 11.80 39.36
N GLU A 78 8.67 12.15 40.14
CA GLU A 78 7.29 11.83 39.81
C GLU A 78 6.96 12.49 38.47
N ALA A 79 7.00 11.69 37.41
CA ALA A 79 6.29 11.95 36.16
C ALA A 79 6.01 10.62 35.46
N SER A 80 5.41 9.67 36.19
CA SER A 80 4.62 8.61 35.54
C SER A 80 3.31 9.23 35.07
N GLY A 81 3.39 10.02 34.01
CA GLY A 81 2.27 10.30 33.15
C GLY A 81 2.19 9.14 32.17
N ASP A 82 1.36 8.15 32.48
CA ASP A 82 0.79 7.24 31.50
C ASP A 82 -0.06 8.10 30.55
N ALA A 83 0.60 8.69 29.55
CA ALA A 83 -0.05 9.27 28.40
C ALA A 83 0.03 8.23 27.30
N SER A 84 -0.86 7.23 27.39
CA SER A 84 -1.36 6.61 26.17
C SER A 84 -1.73 7.75 25.20
N PRO A 85 -1.17 7.81 23.98
CA PRO A 85 -1.57 8.83 23.03
C PRO A 85 -3.08 8.72 22.86
N LYS A 86 -3.79 9.81 23.16
CA LYS A 86 -5.23 9.84 22.91
C LYS A 86 -5.41 9.77 21.39
N ALA A 87 -6.17 8.79 20.93
CA ALA A 87 -6.63 8.68 19.54
C ALA A 87 -7.38 9.94 19.05
N ASP A 88 -7.78 10.84 19.97
CA ASP A 88 -8.43 12.12 19.66
C ASP A 88 -7.46 13.32 19.51
N ALA A 89 -6.14 13.09 19.50
CA ALA A 89 -5.19 14.19 19.33
C ALA A 89 -5.24 14.70 17.89
N GLU A 90 -5.72 15.92 17.68
CA GLU A 90 -5.71 16.54 16.34
C GLU A 90 -4.28 16.75 15.85
N ALA A 91 -4.00 16.41 14.59
CA ALA A 91 -2.70 16.62 13.99
C ALA A 91 -2.38 18.13 13.93
N THR A 92 -1.19 18.51 14.40
CA THR A 92 -0.72 19.89 14.42
C THR A 92 0.60 20.04 13.66
N SER A 93 0.73 21.14 12.93
CA SER A 93 1.97 21.59 12.28
C SER A 93 3.04 21.92 13.31
N SER A 94 4.30 22.04 12.87
CA SER A 94 5.42 22.49 13.72
C SER A 94 5.18 23.83 14.41
N ASP A 95 4.34 24.69 13.83
CA ASP A 95 3.95 25.98 14.39
C ASP A 95 2.72 25.90 15.32
N GLY A 96 2.27 24.69 15.65
CA GLY A 96 1.13 24.42 16.53
C GLY A 96 -0.24 24.65 15.86
N GLN A 97 -0.28 24.88 14.55
CA GLN A 97 -1.54 25.04 13.81
C GLN A 97 -2.16 23.68 13.51
N LYS A 98 -3.48 23.56 13.71
CA LYS A 98 -4.23 22.36 13.30
C LYS A 98 -4.10 22.15 11.80
N LEU A 99 -3.72 20.94 11.39
CA LEU A 99 -3.69 20.54 9.99
C LEU A 99 -5.11 20.21 9.53
N GLU A 100 -5.52 20.79 8.40
CA GLU A 100 -6.78 20.44 7.77
C GLU A 100 -6.65 19.10 7.04
N GLU A 101 -7.70 18.28 7.12
CA GLU A 101 -7.79 17.04 6.35
C GLU A 101 -7.99 17.34 4.87
N ILE A 102 -7.06 16.89 4.03
CA ILE A 102 -7.05 17.17 2.59
C ILE A 102 -7.66 16.07 1.72
N TYR A 103 -8.04 14.94 2.33
CA TYR A 103 -8.66 13.84 1.60
C TYR A 103 -10.08 14.22 1.12
N THR A 104 -10.49 13.63 0.00
CA THR A 104 -11.84 13.87 -0.57
C THR A 104 -12.90 13.32 0.38
N GLY A 105 -13.87 14.15 0.77
CA GLY A 105 -14.94 13.77 1.68
C GLY A 105 -14.68 14.12 3.17
N SER A 106 -13.61 14.85 3.47
CA SER A 106 -13.25 15.23 4.84
C SER A 106 -14.31 16.10 5.54
N GLU A 107 -15.04 16.93 4.81
CA GLU A 107 -16.12 17.75 5.38
C GLU A 107 -17.35 16.94 5.79
N GLU A 108 -17.64 15.86 5.07
CA GLU A 108 -18.66 14.87 5.39
C GLU A 108 -18.20 14.02 6.57
N MET A 109 -16.95 13.53 6.54
CA MET A 109 -16.39 12.73 7.62
C MET A 109 -16.30 13.51 8.93
N LYS A 110 -15.99 14.82 8.93
CA LYS A 110 -16.07 15.68 10.14
C LYS A 110 -17.44 15.67 10.81
N LYS A 111 -18.52 15.46 10.05
CA LYS A 111 -19.90 15.40 10.54
C LYS A 111 -20.38 13.98 10.83
N ALA A 112 -19.60 12.97 10.45
CA ALA A 112 -19.93 11.56 10.63
C ALA A 112 -20.01 11.20 12.12
N SER A 113 -21.08 10.49 12.47
CA SER A 113 -21.23 9.85 13.78
C SER A 113 -20.61 8.46 13.77
N SER A 114 -20.28 7.95 14.95
CA SER A 114 -19.83 6.56 15.09
C SER A 114 -20.95 5.58 14.76
N VAL A 115 -20.57 4.44 14.20
CA VAL A 115 -21.44 3.32 13.88
C VAL A 115 -20.92 2.04 14.54
N PRO A 116 -21.80 1.08 14.86
CA PRO A 116 -21.35 -0.23 15.35
C PRO A 116 -20.45 -0.95 14.35
N VAL A 117 -19.45 -1.68 14.86
CA VAL A 117 -18.50 -2.47 14.05
C VAL A 117 -19.18 -3.59 13.24
N ASP A 118 -20.37 -4.02 13.65
CA ASP A 118 -21.14 -5.08 13.01
C ASP A 118 -22.19 -4.56 12.00
N THR A 119 -22.15 -3.27 11.66
CA THR A 119 -22.96 -2.73 10.56
C THR A 119 -22.55 -3.31 9.22
N GLU A 120 -23.48 -3.34 8.26
CA GLU A 120 -23.25 -3.96 6.95
C GLU A 120 -22.16 -3.24 6.16
N GLU A 121 -22.06 -1.92 6.27
CA GLU A 121 -21.01 -1.13 5.62
C GLU A 121 -19.62 -1.42 6.21
N VAL A 122 -19.50 -1.57 7.53
CA VAL A 122 -18.22 -1.90 8.18
C VAL A 122 -17.81 -3.35 7.87
N LYS A 123 -18.77 -4.29 7.90
CA LYS A 123 -18.54 -5.68 7.47
C LYS A 123 -18.10 -5.74 6.01
N LYS A 124 -18.74 -4.98 5.13
CA LYS A 124 -18.37 -4.93 3.72
C LYS A 124 -16.97 -4.35 3.52
N THR A 125 -16.61 -3.31 4.28
CA THR A 125 -15.25 -2.76 4.27
C THR A 125 -14.23 -3.83 4.68
N THR A 126 -14.50 -4.51 5.81
CA THR A 126 -13.66 -5.61 6.31
C THR A 126 -13.54 -6.75 5.28
N GLU A 127 -14.65 -7.13 4.63
CA GLU A 127 -14.67 -8.16 3.59
C GLU A 127 -13.80 -7.77 2.38
N LEU A 128 -13.89 -6.52 1.92
CA LEU A 128 -13.09 -6.05 0.78
C LEU A 128 -11.60 -5.98 1.12
N VAL A 129 -11.25 -5.41 2.28
CA VAL A 129 -9.84 -5.38 2.74
C VAL A 129 -9.31 -6.80 2.87
N ASN A 130 -10.01 -7.70 3.55
CA ASN A 130 -9.56 -9.08 3.74
C ASN A 130 -9.54 -9.88 2.42
N SER A 131 -10.39 -9.53 1.46
CA SER A 131 -10.34 -10.11 0.12
C SER A 131 -9.04 -9.74 -0.59
N TYR A 132 -8.61 -8.48 -0.47
CA TYR A 132 -7.33 -8.03 -0.99
C TYR A 132 -6.14 -8.64 -0.25
N GLU A 133 -6.16 -8.71 1.07
CA GLU A 133 -5.13 -9.42 1.85
C GLU A 133 -5.01 -10.89 1.43
N ASN A 134 -6.13 -11.57 1.16
CA ASN A 134 -6.13 -12.92 0.62
C ASN A 134 -5.55 -13.02 -0.80
N ILE A 135 -5.62 -11.96 -1.60
CA ILE A 135 -4.88 -11.89 -2.87
C ILE A 135 -3.38 -11.86 -2.56
N LEU A 136 -2.94 -11.04 -1.60
CA LEU A 136 -1.52 -10.96 -1.20
C LEU A 136 -0.96 -12.33 -0.78
N THR A 137 -1.75 -13.18 -0.10
CA THR A 137 -1.32 -14.54 0.29
C THR A 137 -0.98 -15.46 -0.90
N LYS A 138 -1.49 -15.14 -2.10
CA LYS A 138 -1.39 -15.96 -3.32
C LYS A 138 -0.45 -15.40 -4.36
N ILE A 139 0.15 -14.23 -4.10
CA ILE A 139 1.08 -13.59 -5.02
C ILE A 139 2.26 -14.52 -5.26
N LYS A 140 2.61 -14.70 -6.54
CA LYS A 140 3.79 -15.44 -6.94
C LYS A 140 4.96 -14.48 -6.99
N ALA A 141 6.11 -14.92 -6.47
CA ALA A 141 7.35 -14.17 -6.62
C ALA A 141 7.64 -13.93 -8.12
N ALA A 142 8.03 -12.71 -8.44
CA ALA A 142 8.42 -12.34 -9.79
C ALA A 142 9.66 -13.14 -10.20
N PRO A 143 9.80 -13.53 -11.48
CA PRO A 143 11.05 -14.13 -11.96
C PRO A 143 12.23 -13.21 -11.67
N SER A 144 13.37 -13.74 -11.21
CA SER A 144 14.58 -12.95 -10.92
C SER A 144 15.13 -12.13 -12.11
N ALA A 145 14.65 -12.40 -13.33
CA ALA A 145 14.99 -11.65 -14.56
C ALA A 145 13.87 -10.70 -15.01
N ALA A 146 12.81 -10.51 -14.23
CA ALA A 146 11.76 -9.56 -14.54
C ALA A 146 12.38 -8.14 -14.54
N PRO A 147 12.24 -7.38 -15.64
CA PRO A 147 12.72 -6.01 -15.66
C PRO A 147 11.97 -5.22 -14.59
N SER A 148 12.71 -4.42 -13.81
CA SER A 148 12.06 -3.43 -12.94
C SER A 148 11.29 -2.48 -13.86
N PRO A 149 9.99 -2.26 -13.65
CA PRO A 149 9.22 -1.37 -14.50
C PRO A 149 9.81 0.05 -14.42
N GLU A 150 10.42 0.54 -15.50
CA GLU A 150 10.90 1.92 -15.58
C GLU A 150 9.73 2.85 -15.95
N ARG A 151 9.61 3.98 -15.25
CA ARG A 151 8.69 5.06 -15.68
C ARG A 151 9.14 5.58 -17.04
N THR A 152 8.23 5.53 -18.00
CA THR A 152 8.46 5.97 -19.39
C THR A 152 8.31 7.49 -19.55
N ALA A 153 7.54 8.15 -18.68
CA ALA A 153 7.40 9.61 -18.58
C ALA A 153 6.78 10.01 -17.24
N ASP A 154 6.93 11.26 -16.83
CA ASP A 154 6.16 11.81 -15.70
C ASP A 154 4.68 11.95 -16.10
N PRO A 155 3.72 11.45 -15.28
CA PRO A 155 2.30 11.59 -15.56
C PRO A 155 1.86 13.06 -15.49
N SER A 156 0.94 13.46 -16.38
CA SER A 156 0.41 14.83 -16.41
C SER A 156 -0.89 15.01 -15.62
N SER A 157 -1.51 13.90 -15.18
CA SER A 157 -2.65 13.87 -14.28
C SER A 157 -2.62 12.65 -13.35
N ASP A 158 -3.48 12.66 -12.33
CA ASP A 158 -3.63 11.54 -11.41
C ASP A 158 -4.15 10.28 -12.13
N GLU A 159 -5.09 10.43 -13.07
CA GLU A 159 -5.60 9.30 -13.86
C GLU A 159 -4.52 8.69 -14.76
N GLU A 160 -3.61 9.51 -15.30
CA GLU A 160 -2.45 9.00 -16.03
C GLU A 160 -1.47 8.27 -15.10
N ALA A 161 -1.26 8.79 -13.88
CA ALA A 161 -0.43 8.13 -12.87
C ALA A 161 -1.02 6.76 -12.47
N GLU A 162 -2.33 6.69 -12.23
CA GLU A 162 -3.05 5.45 -11.94
C GLU A 162 -2.89 4.43 -13.07
N GLN A 163 -3.07 4.85 -14.33
CA GLN A 163 -2.92 3.97 -15.49
C GLN A 163 -1.48 3.45 -15.63
N GLN A 164 -0.48 4.32 -15.47
CA GLN A 164 0.92 3.93 -15.52
C GLN A 164 1.28 2.96 -14.40
N ASN A 165 0.78 3.19 -13.18
CA ASN A 165 0.97 2.29 -12.04
C ASN A 165 0.40 0.89 -12.31
N VAL A 166 -0.81 0.82 -12.86
CA VAL A 166 -1.43 -0.46 -13.25
C VAL A 166 -0.64 -1.15 -14.37
N GLU A 167 -0.18 -0.41 -15.38
CA GLU A 167 0.63 -0.97 -16.47
C GLU A 167 1.96 -1.53 -15.95
N GLN A 168 2.63 -0.83 -15.05
CA GLN A 168 3.87 -1.30 -14.40
C GLN A 168 3.61 -2.55 -13.56
N ALA A 169 2.54 -2.57 -12.78
CA ALA A 169 2.17 -3.75 -12.00
C ALA A 169 1.88 -4.97 -12.90
N ARG A 170 1.25 -4.78 -14.06
CA ARG A 170 0.99 -5.86 -15.05
C ARG A 170 2.26 -6.45 -15.66
N ALA A 171 3.39 -5.75 -15.63
CA ALA A 171 4.67 -6.32 -16.08
C ALA A 171 5.22 -7.38 -15.11
N VAL A 172 4.73 -7.37 -13.85
CA VAL A 172 5.20 -8.21 -12.75
C VAL A 172 4.15 -9.26 -12.36
N LEU A 173 2.89 -8.85 -12.30
CA LEU A 173 1.78 -9.66 -11.79
C LEU A 173 1.13 -10.49 -12.89
N ASP A 174 0.61 -11.67 -12.51
CA ASP A 174 -0.21 -12.47 -13.43
C ASP A 174 -1.62 -11.88 -13.62
N ASP A 175 -2.23 -12.17 -14.77
CA ASP A 175 -3.57 -11.68 -15.13
C ASP A 175 -4.65 -12.05 -14.10
N GLU A 176 -4.50 -13.19 -13.42
CA GLU A 176 -5.43 -13.65 -12.38
C GLU A 176 -5.37 -12.74 -11.15
N THR A 177 -4.16 -12.38 -10.73
CA THR A 177 -3.93 -11.45 -9.62
C THR A 177 -4.53 -10.08 -9.94
N ILE A 178 -4.28 -9.55 -11.14
CA ILE A 178 -4.83 -8.25 -11.55
C ILE A 178 -6.36 -8.27 -11.58
N ARG A 179 -6.98 -9.30 -12.17
CA ARG A 179 -8.45 -9.43 -12.17
C ARG A 179 -9.03 -9.57 -10.77
N SER A 180 -8.31 -10.23 -9.87
CA SER A 180 -8.73 -10.36 -8.47
C SER A 180 -8.70 -9.01 -7.76
N ILE A 181 -7.68 -8.18 -8.02
CA ILE A 181 -7.61 -6.81 -7.49
C ILE A 181 -8.76 -5.97 -8.03
N GLU A 182 -9.00 -6.00 -9.35
CA GLU A 182 -10.11 -5.28 -10.00
C GLU A 182 -11.50 -5.75 -9.54
N ALA A 183 -11.62 -6.94 -8.95
CA ALA A 183 -12.86 -7.42 -8.35
C ALA A 183 -13.15 -6.76 -6.97
N VAL A 184 -12.11 -6.30 -6.28
CA VAL A 184 -12.17 -5.73 -4.92
C VAL A 184 -12.09 -4.21 -4.94
N ALA A 185 -11.33 -3.64 -5.86
CA ALA A 185 -11.05 -2.20 -5.94
C ALA A 185 -11.23 -1.65 -7.36
N VAL A 186 -11.37 -0.33 -7.46
CA VAL A 186 -11.42 0.44 -8.71
C VAL A 186 -10.56 1.70 -8.58
N ASP A 187 -10.28 2.34 -9.71
CA ASP A 187 -9.62 3.64 -9.78
C ASP A 187 -8.33 3.69 -8.93
N SER A 188 -8.13 4.73 -8.10
CA SER A 188 -6.90 4.93 -7.35
C SER A 188 -6.58 3.76 -6.41
N ALA A 189 -7.58 3.20 -5.75
CA ALA A 189 -7.38 2.03 -4.89
C ALA A 189 -6.95 0.78 -5.67
N ALA A 190 -7.48 0.55 -6.88
CA ALA A 190 -7.04 -0.56 -7.71
C ALA A 190 -5.58 -0.39 -8.17
N ALA A 191 -5.19 0.85 -8.51
CA ALA A 191 -3.82 1.15 -8.89
C ALA A 191 -2.85 0.96 -7.71
N GLU A 192 -3.19 1.47 -6.53
CA GLU A 192 -2.42 1.28 -5.29
C GLU A 192 -2.24 -0.21 -4.97
N PHE A 193 -3.34 -0.98 -5.00
CA PHE A 193 -3.32 -2.40 -4.70
C PHE A 193 -2.50 -3.20 -5.71
N ALA A 194 -2.55 -2.82 -7.00
CA ALA A 194 -1.70 -3.43 -8.02
C ALA A 194 -0.21 -3.12 -7.78
N VAL A 195 0.13 -1.88 -7.41
CA VAL A 195 1.50 -1.50 -7.08
C VAL A 195 2.00 -2.29 -5.88
N GLN A 196 1.27 -2.29 -4.76
CA GLN A 196 1.67 -3.03 -3.57
C GLN A 196 1.79 -4.53 -3.85
N ALA A 197 0.86 -5.13 -4.58
CA ALA A 197 0.98 -6.52 -4.97
C ALA A 197 2.27 -6.77 -5.81
N SER A 198 2.62 -5.86 -6.72
CA SER A 198 3.84 -5.97 -7.51
C SER A 198 5.10 -5.85 -6.66
N GLU A 199 5.10 -5.02 -5.61
CA GLU A 199 6.20 -4.93 -4.65
C GLU A 199 6.40 -6.24 -3.89
N TYR A 200 5.30 -6.88 -3.45
CA TYR A 200 5.36 -8.19 -2.80
C TYR A 200 5.92 -9.25 -3.75
N ALA A 201 5.50 -9.24 -5.01
CA ALA A 201 6.00 -10.16 -6.02
C ALA A 201 7.51 -9.95 -6.26
N LEU A 202 7.97 -8.71 -6.44
CA LEU A 202 9.37 -8.39 -6.69
C LEU A 202 10.28 -8.69 -5.49
N ALA A 203 9.78 -8.47 -4.27
CA ALA A 203 10.52 -8.71 -3.04
C ALA A 203 10.46 -10.18 -2.57
N GLY A 204 9.66 -11.02 -3.23
CA GLY A 204 9.44 -12.40 -2.81
C GLY A 204 8.75 -12.52 -1.43
N TRP A 205 7.95 -11.52 -1.07
CA TRP A 205 7.29 -11.47 0.24
C TRP A 205 6.06 -12.36 0.30
N HIS A 206 5.83 -12.95 1.47
CA HIS A 206 4.68 -13.79 1.78
C HIS A 206 3.82 -13.15 2.87
N TYR A 207 2.52 -13.01 2.59
CA TYR A 207 1.53 -12.47 3.51
C TYR A 207 0.79 -13.59 4.25
N GLU A 208 0.62 -13.47 5.55
CA GLU A 208 -0.20 -14.36 6.38
C GLU A 208 -1.14 -13.57 7.29
N GLY A 209 -2.30 -14.17 7.59
CA GLY A 209 -3.31 -13.60 8.46
C GLY A 209 -4.23 -12.62 7.74
N SER A 210 -5.03 -11.90 8.51
CA SER A 210 -5.92 -10.86 8.01
C SER A 210 -6.14 -9.81 9.08
N SER A 211 -6.38 -8.57 8.68
CA SER A 211 -6.73 -7.49 9.59
C SER A 211 -8.21 -7.57 10.01
N THR A 212 -8.55 -6.81 11.05
CA THR A 212 -9.91 -6.70 11.57
C THR A 212 -10.23 -5.25 11.92
N VAL A 213 -11.49 -4.84 11.72
CA VAL A 213 -11.94 -3.53 12.18
C VAL A 213 -12.22 -3.57 13.68
N VAL A 214 -11.66 -2.61 14.42
CA VAL A 214 -11.86 -2.43 15.86
C VAL A 214 -12.25 -0.98 16.19
N GLY A 215 -12.54 -0.70 17.47
CA GLY A 215 -12.79 0.66 17.95
C GLY A 215 -14.17 1.20 17.58
N ASN A 216 -14.22 2.49 17.20
CA ASN A 216 -15.45 3.22 16.92
C ASN A 216 -15.46 3.71 15.46
N PRO A 217 -15.77 2.84 14.48
CA PRO A 217 -15.89 3.24 13.08
C PRO A 217 -16.82 4.43 12.91
N ARG A 218 -16.52 5.28 11.93
CA ARG A 218 -17.37 6.40 11.53
C ARG A 218 -17.72 6.25 10.07
N MET A 219 -18.93 6.66 9.72
CA MET A 219 -19.43 6.52 8.36
C MET A 219 -20.17 7.78 7.91
N ALA A 220 -19.89 8.18 6.67
CA ALA A 220 -20.59 9.24 5.97
C ALA A 220 -21.12 8.75 4.62
N GLU A 221 -22.29 9.25 4.25
CA GLU A 221 -22.73 9.19 2.87
C GLU A 221 -22.01 10.27 2.08
N THR A 222 -21.48 9.92 0.91
CA THR A 222 -20.76 10.87 0.04
C THR A 222 -21.06 10.59 -1.43
N GLN A 223 -20.35 11.26 -2.33
CA GLN A 223 -20.33 10.98 -3.75
C GLN A 223 -18.91 10.73 -4.23
N TYR A 224 -18.77 9.76 -5.15
CA TYR A 224 -17.52 9.49 -5.83
C TYR A 224 -17.77 9.56 -7.35
N LYS A 225 -17.10 10.48 -8.04
CA LYS A 225 -17.31 10.77 -9.47
C LYS A 225 -18.79 10.94 -9.86
N GLY A 226 -19.57 11.59 -8.98
CA GLY A 226 -21.01 11.84 -9.14
C GLY A 226 -21.93 10.65 -8.82
N GLN A 227 -21.38 9.51 -8.38
CA GLN A 227 -22.16 8.34 -7.95
C GLN A 227 -22.29 8.31 -6.42
N PRO A 228 -23.41 7.80 -5.87
CA PRO A 228 -23.52 7.57 -4.44
C PRO A 228 -22.40 6.66 -3.92
N ALA A 229 -21.78 7.06 -2.82
CA ALA A 229 -20.69 6.34 -2.19
C ALA A 229 -20.85 6.31 -0.65
N ARG A 230 -20.09 5.43 -0.01
CA ARG A 230 -19.99 5.31 1.44
C ARG A 230 -18.55 5.53 1.85
N MET A 231 -18.32 6.50 2.71
CA MET A 231 -17.00 6.77 3.26
C MET A 231 -16.92 6.24 4.67
N LEU A 232 -15.89 5.46 4.98
CA LEU A 232 -15.70 4.86 6.28
C LEU A 232 -14.32 5.21 6.82
N GLU A 233 -14.28 5.69 8.06
CA GLU A 233 -13.07 5.79 8.87
C GLU A 233 -13.09 4.62 9.85
N VAL A 234 -12.11 3.72 9.75
CA VAL A 234 -12.03 2.47 10.51
C VAL A 234 -10.64 2.29 11.10
N CYS A 235 -10.57 1.88 12.36
CA CYS A 235 -9.31 1.43 12.96
C CYS A 235 -9.06 -0.01 12.53
N MET A 236 -8.05 -0.23 11.69
CA MET A 236 -7.63 -1.55 11.24
C MET A 236 -6.60 -2.12 12.21
N ASP A 237 -6.94 -3.23 12.86
CA ASP A 237 -6.03 -4.02 13.68
C ASP A 237 -5.38 -5.11 12.82
N SER A 238 -4.09 -4.92 12.55
CA SER A 238 -3.23 -5.84 11.79
C SER A 238 -2.33 -6.68 12.71
N SER A 239 -2.64 -6.82 14.00
CA SER A 239 -1.84 -7.62 14.94
C SER A 239 -1.74 -9.11 14.56
N SER A 240 -2.72 -9.61 13.80
CA SER A 240 -2.74 -10.97 13.27
C SER A 240 -2.04 -11.12 11.92
N VAL A 241 -1.59 -10.00 11.31
CA VAL A 241 -0.92 -9.98 10.01
C VAL A 241 0.57 -10.20 10.20
N LYS A 242 1.15 -11.06 9.36
CA LYS A 242 2.59 -11.29 9.29
C LYS A 242 3.06 -11.24 7.85
N ILE A 243 4.22 -10.65 7.63
CA ILE A 243 4.87 -10.56 6.32
C ILE A 243 6.24 -11.18 6.46
N TYR A 244 6.55 -12.14 5.61
CA TYR A 244 7.80 -12.87 5.58
C TYR A 244 8.55 -12.60 4.27
N ASP A 245 9.87 -12.62 4.30
CA ASP A 245 10.69 -12.61 3.10
C ASP A 245 10.80 -14.02 2.49
N GLU A 246 11.54 -14.14 1.38
CA GLU A 246 11.78 -15.41 0.69
C GLU A 246 12.46 -16.49 1.56
N ASN A 247 13.09 -16.10 2.67
CA ASN A 247 13.78 -16.98 3.62
C ASN A 247 12.92 -17.28 4.86
N ASN A 248 11.63 -16.95 4.82
CA ASN A 248 10.69 -17.04 5.95
C ASN A 248 11.12 -16.22 7.17
N GLN A 249 11.87 -15.14 6.97
CA GLN A 249 12.19 -14.19 8.03
C GLN A 249 11.13 -13.08 8.07
N PRO A 250 10.68 -12.64 9.26
CA PRO A 250 9.71 -11.55 9.36
C PRO A 250 10.29 -10.25 8.80
N VAL A 251 9.55 -9.58 7.92
CA VAL A 251 9.95 -8.30 7.29
C VAL A 251 9.75 -7.12 8.24
N LYS A 252 8.70 -7.16 9.06
CA LYS A 252 8.41 -6.12 10.06
C LYS A 252 8.85 -6.59 11.44
N ASP A 253 9.33 -5.65 12.25
CA ASP A 253 9.56 -5.90 13.67
C ASP A 253 8.22 -6.01 14.44
N ASP A 254 8.27 -6.69 15.60
CA ASP A 254 7.11 -6.84 16.47
C ASP A 254 6.70 -5.53 17.17
N ASN A 255 7.55 -4.49 17.14
CA ASN A 255 7.34 -3.21 17.82
C ASN A 255 6.58 -2.17 16.98
N SER A 256 6.42 -2.41 15.68
CA SER A 256 5.64 -1.56 14.79
C SER A 256 4.17 -1.44 15.26
N PRO A 257 3.55 -0.23 15.17
CA PRO A 257 2.13 -0.06 15.47
C PRO A 257 1.29 -1.08 14.70
N LYS A 258 0.41 -1.78 15.43
CA LYS A 258 -0.47 -2.82 14.86
C LYS A 258 -1.87 -2.30 14.54
N ARG A 259 -2.12 -1.02 14.81
CA ARG A 259 -3.40 -0.37 14.61
C ARG A 259 -3.18 0.97 13.93
N SER A 260 -4.07 1.28 12.99
CA SER A 260 -4.11 2.57 12.31
C SER A 260 -5.52 2.88 11.85
N LEU A 261 -5.92 4.16 11.91
CA LEU A 261 -7.11 4.66 11.26
C LEU A 261 -6.87 4.69 9.75
N ASN A 262 -7.81 4.11 9.01
CA ASN A 262 -7.84 4.05 7.57
C ASN A 262 -9.16 4.64 7.09
N ILE A 263 -9.12 5.31 5.94
CA ILE A 263 -10.28 5.92 5.31
C ILE A 263 -10.52 5.20 3.99
N TYR A 264 -11.69 4.58 3.86
CA TYR A 264 -12.11 3.89 2.64
C TYR A 264 -13.33 4.58 2.03
N THR A 265 -13.27 4.85 0.73
CA THR A 265 -14.47 5.22 -0.04
C THR A 265 -14.94 4.01 -0.82
N LEU A 266 -16.14 3.53 -0.52
CA LEU A 266 -16.79 2.44 -1.23
C LEU A 266 -17.77 2.99 -2.26
N VAL A 267 -17.74 2.41 -3.46
CA VAL A 267 -18.67 2.70 -4.56
C VAL A 267 -19.25 1.39 -5.12
N GLN A 268 -20.47 1.45 -5.66
CA GLN A 268 -21.04 0.32 -6.38
C GLN A 268 -20.70 0.40 -7.87
N VAL A 269 -20.03 -0.63 -8.38
CA VAL A 269 -19.78 -0.83 -9.82
C VAL A 269 -20.43 -2.14 -10.23
N ASP A 270 -21.33 -2.08 -11.22
CA ASP A 270 -22.09 -3.24 -11.71
C ASP A 270 -22.84 -4.02 -10.60
N GLY A 271 -23.31 -3.30 -9.58
CA GLY A 271 -24.01 -3.87 -8.43
C GLY A 271 -23.11 -4.53 -7.38
N GLN A 272 -21.79 -4.40 -7.51
CA GLN A 272 -20.81 -4.88 -6.54
C GLN A 272 -20.14 -3.71 -5.84
N TRP A 273 -20.05 -3.78 -4.51
CA TRP A 273 -19.26 -2.82 -3.73
C TRP A 273 -17.78 -3.04 -3.97
N LYS A 274 -17.04 -1.96 -4.22
CA LYS A 274 -15.59 -1.94 -4.39
C LYS A 274 -14.99 -0.75 -3.66
N ILE A 275 -13.71 -0.86 -3.30
CA ILE A 275 -12.93 0.25 -2.76
C ILE A 275 -12.52 1.15 -3.93
N ALA A 276 -12.91 2.41 -3.90
CA ALA A 276 -12.53 3.41 -4.91
C ALA A 276 -11.30 4.21 -4.48
N THR A 277 -11.19 4.52 -3.19
CA THR A 277 -10.05 5.21 -2.60
C THR A 277 -9.70 4.60 -1.25
N HIS A 278 -8.42 4.67 -0.91
CA HIS A 278 -7.86 4.36 0.39
C HIS A 278 -6.98 5.55 0.81
N ASP A 279 -7.15 6.04 2.03
CA ASP A 279 -6.45 7.22 2.55
C ASP A 279 -6.24 7.09 4.06
N PHE A 280 -5.49 8.03 4.64
CA PHE A 280 -5.24 8.13 6.07
C PHE A 280 -5.64 9.53 6.56
N PRO A 281 -6.23 9.65 7.76
CA PRO A 281 -6.34 10.96 8.40
C PRO A 281 -4.93 11.48 8.74
N ASN A 282 -4.80 12.80 8.92
CA ASN A 282 -3.52 13.40 9.32
C ASN A 282 -2.95 12.80 10.62
N ASN A 283 -3.82 12.33 11.54
CA ASN A 283 -3.43 11.48 12.67
C ASN A 283 -4.04 10.08 12.53
N PRO A 284 -3.26 9.05 12.16
CA PRO A 284 -3.75 7.68 12.01
C PRO A 284 -3.85 6.89 13.32
N ASP A 285 -3.66 7.50 14.50
CA ASP A 285 -3.66 6.75 15.77
C ASP A 285 -5.04 6.20 16.17
N CYS A 286 -5.04 4.95 16.62
CA CYS A 286 -6.11 4.24 17.33
C CYS A 286 -5.52 3.03 18.10
#